data_AF-A0AA88VQ89-F1
#
_entry.id   AF-A0AA88VQ89-F1
#
_cell.length_a   1.000
_cell.length_b   1.000
_cell.length_c   1.000
_cell.angle_alpha   90.00
_cell.angle_beta   90.00
_cell.angle_gamma   90.00
#
_symmetry.space_group_name_H-M   'P 1'
#
loop_
_entity.id
_entity.type
_entity.pdbx_description
1 polymer ?
#
loop_
_entity_poly.entity_id
_entity_poly.type
_entity_poly.pdbx_seq_one_letter_code
_entity_poly.pdbx_strand_id
1 'polypeptide(L)'
;MHDELETVDCDVWGLSHCDDEVEKLKENETYGSFEDFKSEHVAGKTFDTQEATYKFYNQYALLNGFGTHKHNAHNIMATGAIFRRQFVCNKQGFKKLDDKRLNGNEKRRRDLRTCCEATMQVTLSKKLGMWVVDKFQDVHNHPLTTTPSKVIKHRSHSKCHRTNVCKSLVADLNNEGLRPSQIIRVLNVMKPSEEADVTPRQCSSIIRVERKNNAGWVNLNEKYDVKGNFWIQNMYNLRAHWAKSFLNDTFFAGMTTSGRSESIHSFFD
;
A
#
# COMPACT_ATOMS: atom_id res chain seq x y z
N MET A 1 44.01 11.92 -44.45
CA MET A 1 44.83 12.55 -43.41
C MET A 1 43.89 13.54 -42.74
N HIS A 2 43.20 13.07 -41.69
CA HIS A 2 43.40 13.53 -40.31
C HIS A 2 43.00 15.01 -40.19
N ASP A 3 41.80 15.25 -39.67
CA ASP A 3 41.58 15.68 -38.26
C ASP A 3 42.05 17.14 -38.13
N GLU A 4 41.22 18.08 -37.72
CA GLU A 4 40.90 18.27 -36.30
C GLU A 4 39.50 18.91 -36.15
N LEU A 5 38.65 18.26 -35.35
CA LEU A 5 37.45 18.84 -34.78
C LEU A 5 37.87 19.63 -33.53
N GLU A 6 37.72 20.95 -33.59
CA GLU A 6 37.87 21.85 -32.45
C GLU A 6 36.83 21.53 -31.36
N THR A 7 37.34 21.29 -30.16
CA THR A 7 36.61 21.13 -28.91
C THR A 7 36.02 22.45 -28.47
N VAL A 8 34.68 22.53 -28.34
CA VAL A 8 34.01 23.68 -27.74
C VAL A 8 33.81 23.41 -26.25
N ASP A 9 34.48 24.22 -25.44
CA ASP A 9 34.43 24.22 -23.98
C ASP A 9 33.02 24.50 -23.44
N CYS A 10 32.72 23.82 -22.34
CA CYS A 10 31.51 23.93 -21.56
C CYS A 10 31.72 25.05 -20.53
N ASP A 11 31.07 26.21 -20.71
CA ASP A 11 30.82 27.19 -19.64
C ASP A 11 29.93 28.36 -20.12
N VAL A 12 28.62 28.17 -20.08
CA VAL A 12 27.65 29.27 -19.92
C VAL A 12 26.48 28.71 -19.14
N TRP A 13 26.23 29.23 -17.94
CA TRP A 13 24.93 29.65 -17.38
C TRP A 13 25.12 29.88 -15.87
N GLY A 14 25.33 31.15 -15.54
CA GLY A 14 25.57 31.65 -14.19
C GLY A 14 24.47 31.26 -13.19
N LEU A 15 24.91 30.60 -12.14
CA LEU A 15 24.16 30.36 -10.90
C LEU A 15 24.41 31.52 -9.93
N SER A 16 23.41 32.39 -9.75
CA SER A 16 23.26 33.16 -8.50
C SER A 16 21.88 33.81 -8.43
N HIS A 17 20.86 33.12 -7.88
CA HIS A 17 19.71 33.71 -7.12
C HIS A 17 18.51 32.76 -6.96
N CYS A 18 18.69 31.53 -6.44
CA CYS A 18 17.54 30.72 -6.04
C CYS A 18 17.75 29.88 -4.75
N ASP A 19 18.69 30.25 -3.87
CA ASP A 19 18.96 29.46 -2.67
C ASP A 19 18.18 29.94 -1.42
N ASP A 20 17.63 31.18 -1.42
CA ASP A 20 16.96 31.74 -0.24
C ASP A 20 15.45 31.39 -0.14
N GLU A 21 14.83 30.87 -1.20
CA GLU A 21 13.41 30.43 -1.18
C GLU A 21 13.23 28.93 -0.94
N VAL A 22 14.30 28.12 -1.07
CA VAL A 22 14.26 26.67 -0.81
C VAL A 22 14.46 26.36 0.68
N GLU A 23 15.10 27.25 1.45
CA GLU A 23 15.22 27.08 2.91
C GLU A 23 13.93 27.38 3.68
N LYS A 24 13.04 28.26 3.18
CA LYS A 24 11.78 28.60 3.86
C LYS A 24 10.66 27.57 3.69
N LEU A 25 10.83 26.56 2.83
CA LEU A 25 9.85 25.50 2.62
C LEU A 25 10.18 24.19 3.36
N LYS A 26 11.30 24.12 4.09
CA LYS A 26 11.68 22.96 4.91
C LYS A 26 11.22 23.01 6.36
N GLU A 27 10.63 24.11 6.82
CA GLU A 27 10.23 24.29 8.23
C GLU A 27 8.77 23.88 8.56
N ASN A 28 7.97 23.41 7.58
CA ASN A 28 6.55 23.11 7.79
C ASN A 28 6.16 21.63 7.67
N GLU A 29 7.08 20.70 7.98
CA GLU A 29 6.70 19.37 8.45
C GLU A 29 7.21 19.20 9.87
N THR A 30 6.30 19.27 10.85
CA THR A 30 6.60 19.17 12.28
C THR A 30 7.15 17.79 12.63
N TYR A 31 8.43 17.55 12.34
CA TYR A 31 9.20 16.46 12.92
C TYR A 31 9.43 16.85 14.38
N GLY A 32 8.71 16.19 15.28
CA GLY A 32 8.93 16.35 16.72
C GLY A 32 10.41 16.17 17.07
N SER A 33 10.86 16.87 18.09
CA SER A 33 12.21 16.74 18.63
C SER A 33 12.51 15.28 18.98
N PHE A 34 13.79 14.89 19.00
CA PHE A 34 14.20 13.53 19.40
C PHE A 34 13.64 13.11 20.78
N GLU A 35 13.34 14.09 21.64
CA GLU A 35 12.75 13.90 22.97
C GLU A 35 11.27 13.47 22.92
N ASP A 36 10.55 13.79 21.85
CA ASP A 36 9.13 13.46 21.66
C ASP A 36 8.85 11.96 21.47
N PHE A 37 9.91 11.17 21.23
CA PHE A 37 9.82 9.74 20.95
C PHE A 37 10.32 8.84 22.10
N LYS A 38 10.54 9.40 23.29
CA LYS A 38 10.73 8.60 24.51
C LYS A 38 9.37 8.13 25.03
N SER A 39 9.30 6.86 25.45
CA SER A 39 8.07 6.21 25.92
C SER A 39 7.35 6.98 27.04
N GLU A 40 8.11 7.64 27.91
CA GLU A 40 7.62 8.43 29.06
C GLU A 40 6.82 9.67 28.65
N HIS A 41 7.05 10.23 27.46
CA HIS A 41 6.42 11.47 26.98
C HIS A 41 5.27 11.24 26.00
N VAL A 42 4.94 9.99 25.69
CA VAL A 42 3.89 9.66 24.72
C VAL A 42 2.49 9.81 25.34
N ALA A 43 2.34 9.45 26.61
CA ALA A 43 1.07 9.56 27.32
C ALA A 43 0.66 11.03 27.49
N GLY A 44 -0.61 11.35 27.25
CA GLY A 44 -1.14 12.70 27.37
C GLY A 44 -0.93 13.62 26.16
N LYS A 45 -0.15 13.21 25.15
CA LYS A 45 -0.05 13.98 23.89
C LYS A 45 -1.43 14.14 23.23
N THR A 46 -1.63 15.30 22.61
CA THR A 46 -2.87 15.67 21.95
C THR A 46 -2.67 15.88 20.45
N PHE A 47 -3.67 15.52 19.64
CA PHE A 47 -3.63 15.63 18.19
C PHE A 47 -4.98 16.13 17.66
N ASP A 48 -4.95 16.88 16.57
CA ASP A 48 -6.17 17.40 15.94
C ASP A 48 -7.01 16.30 15.29
N THR A 49 -6.34 15.29 14.71
CA THR A 49 -6.99 14.22 13.93
C THR A 49 -6.55 12.82 14.36
N GLN A 50 -7.43 11.85 14.08
CA GLN A 50 -7.12 10.43 14.24
C GLN A 50 -5.97 10.01 13.30
N GLU A 51 -5.89 10.62 12.12
CA GLU A 51 -4.83 10.41 11.14
C GLU A 51 -3.48 10.92 11.66
N ALA A 52 -3.42 12.12 12.24
CA ALA A 52 -2.21 12.68 12.84
C ALA A 52 -1.69 11.77 13.97
N THR A 53 -2.60 11.31 14.82
CA THR A 53 -2.30 10.32 15.86
C THR A 53 -1.69 9.03 15.28
N TYR A 54 -2.28 8.50 14.21
CA TYR A 54 -1.76 7.30 13.56
C TYR A 54 -0.39 7.54 12.92
N LYS A 55 -0.17 8.70 12.30
CA LYS A 55 1.14 9.09 11.74
C LYS A 55 2.21 9.12 12.84
N PHE A 56 1.92 9.78 13.96
CA PHE A 56 2.81 9.84 15.12
C PHE A 56 3.22 8.44 15.61
N TYR A 57 2.25 7.55 15.90
CA TYR A 57 2.58 6.20 16.37
C TYR A 57 3.27 5.35 15.32
N ASN A 58 2.94 5.54 14.04
CA ASN A 58 3.63 4.85 12.96
C ASN A 58 5.10 5.30 12.86
N GLN A 59 5.38 6.58 13.07
CA GLN A 59 6.74 7.10 13.12
C GLN A 59 7.49 6.61 14.36
N TYR A 60 6.85 6.64 15.54
CA TYR A 60 7.39 6.03 16.76
C TYR A 60 7.79 4.57 16.54
N ALA A 61 6.92 3.78 15.91
CA ALA A 61 7.18 2.38 15.62
C ALA A 61 8.30 2.18 14.59
N LEU A 62 8.44 3.09 13.62
CA LEU A 62 9.53 3.06 12.65
C LEU A 62 10.88 3.25 13.36
N LEU A 63 10.96 4.18 14.31
CA LEU A 63 12.17 4.42 15.11
C LEU A 63 12.45 3.28 16.09
N ASN A 64 11.40 2.70 16.68
CA ASN A 64 11.50 1.60 17.64
C ASN A 64 11.48 0.19 16.99
N GLY A 65 11.58 0.09 15.67
CA GLY A 65 11.85 -1.18 15.00
C GLY A 65 10.66 -2.13 14.80
N PHE A 66 9.42 -1.67 14.93
CA PHE A 66 8.22 -2.48 14.70
C PHE A 66 7.25 -1.87 13.69
N GLY A 67 6.28 -2.67 13.26
CA GLY A 67 5.18 -2.21 12.41
C GLY A 67 3.89 -2.03 13.21
N THR A 68 2.99 -1.18 12.74
CA THR A 68 1.72 -0.88 13.43
C THR A 68 0.50 -1.29 12.60
N HIS A 69 -0.67 -1.42 13.23
CA HIS A 69 -1.93 -1.40 12.51
C HIS A 69 -3.05 -0.77 13.35
N LYS A 70 -4.12 -0.33 12.68
CA LYS A 70 -5.34 0.16 13.34
C LYS A 70 -6.10 -1.06 13.91
N HIS A 71 -6.44 -1.01 15.19
CA HIS A 71 -7.25 -2.01 15.90
C HIS A 71 -8.63 -1.43 16.25
N ASN A 72 -9.32 -2.00 17.24
CA ASN A 72 -10.64 -1.63 17.72
C ASN A 72 -10.91 -0.10 17.67
N ALA A 73 -12.07 0.26 17.13
CA ALA A 73 -12.71 1.56 17.36
C ALA A 73 -13.90 1.37 18.29
N HIS A 74 -14.10 2.34 19.18
CA HIS A 74 -15.37 2.51 19.87
C HIS A 74 -16.06 3.75 19.32
N ASN A 75 -17.35 3.56 19.02
CA ASN A 75 -18.20 4.57 18.41
C ASN A 75 -19.20 5.08 19.43
N ILE A 76 -19.58 6.35 19.32
CA ILE A 76 -20.68 6.93 20.08
C ILE A 76 -21.96 6.32 19.51
N MET A 77 -22.77 5.68 20.35
CA MET A 77 -24.01 5.02 19.90
C MET A 77 -24.95 5.96 19.14
N ALA A 78 -25.08 7.20 19.58
CA ALA A 78 -26.02 8.17 19.00
C ALA A 78 -25.62 8.69 17.61
N THR A 79 -24.33 8.90 17.36
CA THR A 79 -23.85 9.53 16.11
C THR A 79 -23.08 8.58 15.20
N GLY A 80 -22.71 7.40 15.70
CA GLY A 80 -21.80 6.48 15.02
C GLY A 80 -20.35 6.98 14.92
N ALA A 81 -20.05 8.19 15.42
CA ALA A 81 -18.72 8.78 15.33
C ALA A 81 -17.73 8.03 16.23
N ILE A 82 -16.52 7.80 15.74
CA ILE A 82 -15.45 7.18 16.51
C ILE A 82 -15.03 8.17 17.61
N PHE A 83 -15.12 7.76 18.88
CA PHE A 83 -14.60 8.56 20.00
C PHE A 83 -13.36 7.95 20.63
N ARG A 84 -13.04 6.68 20.33
CA ARG A 84 -11.84 6.02 20.84
C ARG A 84 -11.31 5.04 19.81
N ARG A 85 -9.99 4.99 19.67
CA ARG A 85 -9.30 4.08 18.75
C ARG A 85 -8.04 3.51 19.37
N GLN A 86 -7.74 2.26 19.04
CA GLN A 86 -6.49 1.60 19.40
C GLN A 86 -5.57 1.41 18.18
N PHE A 87 -4.27 1.60 18.41
CA PHE A 87 -3.19 1.28 17.48
C PHE A 87 -2.21 0.34 18.17
N VAL A 88 -1.76 -0.67 17.44
CA VAL A 88 -1.17 -1.86 18.06
C VAL A 88 -0.01 -2.38 17.21
N CYS A 89 0.89 -3.13 17.83
CA CYS A 89 1.98 -3.80 17.13
C CYS A 89 1.46 -4.79 16.07
N ASN A 90 2.19 -4.95 14.96
CA ASN A 90 1.88 -5.90 13.89
C ASN A 90 1.87 -7.38 14.33
N LYS A 91 2.51 -7.69 15.45
CA LYS A 91 2.53 -9.01 16.09
C LYS A 91 1.45 -9.18 17.17
N GLN A 92 0.53 -8.23 17.33
CA GLN A 92 -0.60 -8.36 18.26
C GLN A 92 -1.58 -9.45 17.82
N GLY A 93 -2.18 -10.08 18.84
CA GLY A 93 -3.37 -10.91 18.75
C GLY A 93 -3.09 -12.31 18.20
N PHE A 94 -4.14 -13.11 18.09
CA PHE A 94 -4.09 -14.42 17.47
C PHE A 94 -4.64 -14.33 16.05
N LYS A 95 -4.14 -15.14 15.13
CA LYS A 95 -4.85 -15.34 13.87
C LYS A 95 -6.14 -16.09 14.21
N LYS A 96 -7.29 -15.55 13.79
CA LYS A 96 -8.54 -16.29 13.87
C LYS A 96 -8.35 -17.58 13.07
N LEU A 97 -8.52 -18.72 13.74
CA LEU A 97 -8.63 -20.00 13.07
C LEU A 97 -10.00 -20.01 12.38
N ASP A 98 -10.10 -19.35 11.23
CA ASP A 98 -11.30 -19.47 10.42
C ASP A 98 -11.40 -20.94 9.99
N ASP A 99 -12.55 -21.55 10.26
CA ASP A 99 -12.84 -22.98 10.04
C ASP A 99 -13.00 -23.33 8.55
N LYS A 100 -12.37 -22.57 7.64
CA LYS A 100 -12.27 -22.86 6.20
C LYS A 100 -11.33 -24.02 5.90
N ARG A 101 -11.28 -25.02 6.79
CA ARG A 101 -10.53 -26.27 6.64
C ARG A 101 -11.05 -27.12 5.46
N LEU A 102 -12.17 -26.75 4.84
CA LEU A 102 -12.81 -27.48 3.74
C LEU A 102 -12.41 -27.01 2.32
N ASN A 103 -11.87 -25.81 2.11
CA ASN A 103 -11.42 -25.36 0.78
C ASN A 103 -9.89 -25.35 0.69
N GLY A 104 -9.32 -26.49 0.30
CA GLY A 104 -7.90 -26.84 0.34
C GLY A 104 -6.93 -26.06 -0.56
N ASN A 105 -7.30 -24.93 -1.15
CA ASN A 105 -6.49 -24.28 -2.20
C ASN A 105 -5.84 -22.95 -1.81
N GLU A 106 -6.06 -22.42 -0.60
CA GLU A 106 -5.41 -21.17 -0.19
C GLU A 106 -4.06 -21.41 0.51
N LYS A 107 -2.95 -21.03 -0.16
CA LYS A 107 -1.61 -20.97 0.45
C LYS A 107 -1.68 -20.11 1.71
N ARG A 108 -1.70 -20.76 2.88
CA ARG A 108 -1.78 -20.08 4.17
C ARG A 108 -0.50 -19.29 4.42
N ARG A 109 -0.61 -17.96 4.51
CA ARG A 109 0.49 -17.14 5.02
C ARG A 109 0.85 -17.62 6.43
N ARG A 110 2.14 -17.86 6.68
CA ARG A 110 2.67 -18.19 8.01
C ARG A 110 2.17 -17.16 9.02
N ASP A 111 1.69 -17.64 10.16
CA ASP A 111 1.34 -16.76 11.27
C ASP A 111 2.63 -16.32 11.96
N LEU A 112 2.77 -15.01 12.14
CA LEU A 112 3.93 -14.38 12.77
C LEU A 112 3.51 -13.59 14.02
N ARG A 113 2.24 -13.67 14.41
CA ARG A 113 1.71 -12.99 15.59
C ARG A 113 2.19 -13.71 16.85
N THR A 114 2.58 -12.93 17.84
CA THR A 114 3.08 -13.41 19.13
C THR A 114 2.18 -12.95 20.27
N CYS A 115 1.01 -12.39 19.96
CA CYS A 115 0.13 -11.77 20.95
C CYS A 115 0.79 -10.60 21.69
N CYS A 116 1.59 -9.83 20.96
CA CYS A 116 2.24 -8.63 21.51
C CYS A 116 1.20 -7.64 22.05
N GLU A 117 1.44 -7.12 23.25
CA GLU A 117 0.56 -6.18 23.95
C GLU A 117 0.93 -4.70 23.76
N ALA A 118 1.97 -4.41 22.97
CA ALA A 118 2.35 -3.04 22.67
C ALA A 118 1.19 -2.30 21.97
N THR A 119 0.66 -1.29 22.65
CA THR A 119 -0.57 -0.59 22.28
C THR A 119 -0.48 0.90 22.60
N MET A 120 -1.04 1.71 21.71
CA MET A 120 -1.36 3.11 21.93
C MET A 120 -2.86 3.31 21.71
N GLN A 121 -3.55 3.80 22.73
CA GLN A 121 -4.95 4.15 22.67
C GLN A 121 -5.10 5.65 22.68
N VAL A 122 -6.10 6.12 21.92
CA VAL A 122 -6.52 7.51 21.94
C VAL A 122 -8.00 7.65 22.14
N THR A 123 -8.38 8.69 22.87
CA THR A 123 -9.77 9.07 23.13
C THR A 123 -9.99 10.53 22.72
N LEU A 124 -11.08 10.80 22.02
CA LEU A 124 -11.52 12.14 21.64
C LEU A 124 -12.00 12.88 22.89
N SER A 125 -11.29 13.94 23.26
CA SER A 125 -11.66 14.82 24.36
C SER A 125 -12.80 15.74 23.94
N LYS A 126 -13.99 15.53 24.51
CA LYS A 126 -15.16 16.37 24.24
C LYS A 126 -14.94 17.86 24.59
N LYS A 127 -14.04 18.14 25.54
CA LYS A 127 -13.76 19.52 26.00
C LYS A 127 -12.87 20.28 25.04
N LEU A 128 -11.89 19.59 24.45
CA LEU A 128 -10.87 20.20 23.59
C LEU A 128 -11.14 19.99 22.10
N GLY A 129 -12.00 19.02 21.74
CA GLY A 129 -12.16 18.57 20.37
C GLY A 129 -10.96 17.79 19.82
N MET A 130 -9.93 17.55 20.64
CA MET A 130 -8.68 16.89 20.24
C MET A 130 -8.62 15.42 20.68
N TRP A 131 -7.83 14.61 19.97
CA TRP A 131 -7.49 13.24 20.30
C TRP A 131 -6.37 13.20 21.32
N VAL A 132 -6.59 12.58 22.47
CA VAL A 132 -5.60 12.48 23.56
C VAL A 132 -5.14 11.04 23.71
N VAL A 133 -3.84 10.83 23.90
CA VAL A 133 -3.26 9.52 24.24
C VAL A 133 -3.59 9.18 25.69
N ASP A 134 -4.55 8.29 25.89
CA ASP A 134 -5.04 7.89 27.22
C ASP A 134 -4.35 6.64 27.76
N LYS A 135 -3.88 5.75 26.90
CA LYS A 135 -3.09 4.57 27.29
C LYS A 135 -1.94 4.35 26.33
N PHE A 136 -0.74 4.15 26.85
CA PHE A 136 0.45 3.79 26.09
C PHE A 136 1.19 2.65 26.79
N GLN A 137 1.48 1.59 26.05
CA GLN A 137 2.22 0.41 26.51
C GLN A 137 3.23 0.03 25.43
N ASP A 138 4.52 0.11 25.78
CA ASP A 138 5.64 -0.18 24.86
C ASP A 138 6.37 -1.47 25.23
N VAL A 139 5.63 -2.46 25.71
CA VAL A 139 6.18 -3.76 26.11
C VAL A 139 6.00 -4.75 24.98
N HIS A 140 7.13 -5.25 24.47
CA HIS A 140 7.17 -6.23 23.39
C HIS A 140 7.61 -7.61 23.90
N ASN A 141 6.92 -8.65 23.46
CA ASN A 141 7.25 -10.05 23.78
C ASN A 141 8.02 -10.76 22.65
N HIS A 142 8.61 -9.98 21.75
CA HIS A 142 9.35 -10.46 20.60
C HIS A 142 10.52 -9.51 20.31
N PRO A 143 11.58 -9.98 19.62
CA PRO A 143 12.66 -9.09 19.21
C PRO A 143 12.14 -8.04 18.23
N LEU A 144 12.65 -6.82 18.39
CA LEU A 144 12.41 -5.70 17.49
C LEU A 144 13.43 -5.71 16.35
N THR A 145 13.05 -5.19 15.20
CA THR A 145 13.95 -5.10 14.06
C THR A 145 14.86 -3.89 14.25
N THR A 146 16.16 -4.11 14.47
CA THR A 146 17.11 -3.02 14.71
C THR A 146 17.58 -2.32 13.42
N THR A 147 17.55 -3.00 12.28
CA THR A 147 18.06 -2.45 11.02
C THR A 147 17.01 -1.57 10.31
N PRO A 148 17.22 -0.25 10.12
CA PRO A 148 16.24 0.64 9.50
C PRO A 148 15.75 0.14 8.12
N SER A 149 16.65 -0.38 7.29
CA SER A 149 16.34 -0.95 5.97
C SER A 149 15.39 -2.16 6.01
N LYS A 150 15.29 -2.85 7.15
CA LYS A 150 14.33 -3.93 7.38
C LYS A 150 13.03 -3.40 8.00
N VAL A 151 13.10 -2.39 8.87
CA VAL A 151 11.91 -1.80 9.50
C VAL A 151 11.01 -1.16 8.45
N ILE A 152 11.56 -0.40 7.52
CA ILE A 152 10.82 0.27 6.43
C ILE A 152 10.00 -0.74 5.58
N LYS A 153 10.40 -2.02 5.54
CA LYS A 153 9.69 -3.09 4.82
C LYS A 153 8.45 -3.63 5.57
N HIS A 154 8.23 -3.26 6.84
CA HIS A 154 7.01 -3.61 7.55
C HIS A 154 5.79 -3.05 6.82
N ARG A 155 4.65 -3.76 6.92
CA ARG A 155 3.42 -3.43 6.17
C ARG A 155 2.95 -1.97 6.37
N SER A 156 3.15 -1.44 7.57
CA SER A 156 2.72 -0.10 7.97
C SER A 156 3.60 1.01 7.42
N HIS A 157 4.85 0.69 7.07
CA HIS A 157 5.86 1.62 6.57
C HIS A 157 5.98 1.52 5.04
N SER A 158 5.87 0.31 4.48
CA SER A 158 5.78 0.10 3.03
C SER A 158 4.38 0.42 2.51
N LYS A 159 4.13 1.70 2.25
CA LYS A 159 2.85 2.25 1.76
C LYS A 159 2.87 2.67 0.30
N CYS A 160 4.03 2.98 -0.28
CA CYS A 160 4.21 3.46 -1.67
C CYS A 160 3.28 2.75 -2.68
N HIS A 161 3.42 1.43 -2.82
CA HIS A 161 2.62 0.58 -3.72
C HIS A 161 1.09 0.58 -3.48
N ARG A 162 0.60 1.09 -2.34
CA ARG A 162 -0.83 1.16 -2.04
C ARG A 162 -1.44 2.52 -2.31
N THR A 163 -0.62 3.55 -2.48
CA THR A 163 -1.07 4.89 -2.83
C THR A 163 -1.77 4.87 -4.18
N ASN A 164 -2.73 5.78 -4.37
CA ASN A 164 -3.41 5.89 -5.65
C ASN A 164 -2.45 6.35 -6.76
N VAL A 165 -1.52 7.25 -6.43
CA VAL A 165 -0.47 7.73 -7.35
C VAL A 165 0.39 6.58 -7.89
N CYS A 166 0.88 5.69 -7.02
CA CYS A 166 1.67 4.55 -7.49
C CYS A 166 0.82 3.57 -8.31
N LYS A 167 -0.45 3.35 -7.94
CA LYS A 167 -1.33 2.46 -8.70
C LYS A 167 -1.67 3.00 -10.09
N SER A 168 -1.98 4.30 -10.20
CA SER A 168 -2.26 4.94 -11.49
C SER A 168 -1.01 4.91 -12.37
N LEU A 169 0.14 5.30 -11.83
CA LEU A 169 1.40 5.27 -12.57
C LEU A 169 1.78 3.86 -13.05
N VAL A 170 1.56 2.83 -12.24
CA VAL A 170 1.74 1.42 -12.68
C VAL A 170 0.82 1.09 -13.85
N ALA A 171 -0.46 1.50 -13.78
CA ALA A 171 -1.44 1.23 -14.82
C ALA A 171 -1.08 1.95 -16.12
N ASP A 172 -0.76 3.24 -16.05
CA ASP A 172 -0.38 4.06 -17.20
C ASP A 172 0.84 3.48 -17.90
N LEU A 173 1.93 3.22 -17.16
CA LEU A 173 3.14 2.63 -17.72
C LEU A 173 2.91 1.22 -18.30
N ASN A 174 2.01 0.44 -17.70
CA ASN A 174 1.64 -0.88 -18.22
C ASN A 174 0.78 -0.78 -19.50
N ASN A 175 -0.08 0.25 -19.62
CA ASN A 175 -0.86 0.52 -20.83
C ASN A 175 0.02 1.00 -21.99
N GLU A 176 1.09 1.76 -21.69
CA GLU A 176 2.14 2.11 -22.65
C GLU A 176 3.05 0.92 -23.03
N GLY A 177 2.76 -0.28 -22.55
CA GLY A 177 3.43 -1.51 -22.95
C GLY A 177 4.78 -1.77 -22.24
N LEU A 178 5.12 -1.02 -21.19
CA LEU A 178 6.33 -1.30 -20.43
C LEU A 178 6.21 -2.63 -19.67
N ARG A 179 7.32 -3.37 -19.65
CA ARG A 179 7.40 -4.63 -18.89
C ARG A 179 7.43 -4.33 -17.39
N PRO A 180 6.88 -5.22 -16.53
CA PRO A 180 6.88 -5.01 -15.09
C PRO A 180 8.27 -4.70 -14.49
N SER A 181 9.34 -5.29 -15.03
CA SER A 181 10.72 -4.99 -14.61
C SER A 181 11.15 -3.54 -14.85
N GLN A 182 10.71 -2.95 -15.96
CA GLN A 182 10.97 -1.54 -16.30
C GLN A 182 10.14 -0.61 -15.41
N ILE A 183 8.86 -0.94 -15.22
CA ILE A 183 7.95 -0.18 -14.35
C ILE A 183 8.51 -0.08 -12.93
N ILE A 184 8.97 -1.19 -12.36
CA ILE A 184 9.55 -1.22 -11.01
C ILE A 184 10.78 -0.31 -10.90
N ARG A 185 11.65 -0.32 -11.92
CA ARG A 185 12.84 0.52 -11.94
C ARG A 185 12.46 2.00 -11.92
N VAL A 186 11.50 2.39 -12.76
CA VAL A 186 10.98 3.77 -12.80
C VAL A 186 10.40 4.18 -11.44
N LEU A 187 9.53 3.34 -10.85
CA LEU A 187 8.91 3.61 -9.55
C LEU A 187 9.93 3.78 -8.42
N ASN A 188 10.96 2.94 -8.39
CA ASN A 188 11.97 2.99 -7.34
C ASN A 188 12.94 4.18 -7.49
N VAL A 189 13.03 4.78 -8.68
CA VAL A 189 13.76 6.04 -8.90
C VAL A 189 12.90 7.25 -8.55
N MET A 190 11.59 7.22 -8.85
CA MET A 190 10.68 8.34 -8.61
C MET A 190 10.21 8.46 -7.16
N LYS A 191 10.29 7.39 -6.36
CA LYS A 191 9.86 7.43 -4.95
C LYS A 191 10.84 8.24 -4.09
N PRO A 192 10.37 8.84 -2.98
CA PRO A 192 11.25 9.43 -1.98
C PRO A 192 12.25 8.39 -1.42
N SER A 193 13.48 8.84 -1.10
CA SER A 193 14.55 7.96 -0.59
C SER A 193 14.18 7.22 0.70
N GLU A 194 13.27 7.79 1.50
CA GLU A 194 12.86 7.25 2.80
C GLU A 194 11.82 6.13 2.69
N GLU A 195 11.22 5.94 1.51
CA GLU A 195 10.21 4.90 1.30
C GLU A 195 10.81 3.55 0.88
N ALA A 196 10.16 2.47 1.29
CA ALA A 196 10.55 1.12 0.87
C ALA A 196 10.40 0.94 -0.65
N ASP A 197 11.37 0.28 -1.26
CA ASP A 197 11.28 -0.13 -2.66
C ASP A 197 10.02 -0.95 -2.95
N VAL A 198 9.40 -0.65 -4.08
CA VAL A 198 8.35 -1.46 -4.67
C VAL A 198 8.97 -2.76 -5.17
N THR A 199 8.47 -3.86 -4.62
CA THR A 199 8.91 -5.21 -4.98
C THR A 199 8.21 -5.70 -6.25
N PRO A 200 8.81 -6.66 -6.99
CA PRO A 200 8.15 -7.29 -8.13
C PRO A 200 6.79 -7.89 -7.81
N ARG A 201 6.65 -8.51 -6.62
CA ARG A 201 5.38 -9.07 -6.15
C ARG A 201 4.31 -8.00 -5.95
N GLN A 202 4.67 -6.82 -5.44
CA GLN A 202 3.74 -5.71 -5.26
C GLN A 202 3.28 -5.15 -6.61
N CYS A 203 4.21 -4.88 -7.53
CA CYS A 203 3.89 -4.43 -8.89
C CYS A 203 3.00 -5.43 -9.63
N SER A 204 3.35 -6.72 -9.63
CA SER A 204 2.51 -7.77 -10.23
C SER A 204 1.13 -7.88 -9.59
N SER A 205 1.02 -7.66 -8.27
CA SER A 205 -0.27 -7.64 -7.59
C SER A 205 -1.15 -6.47 -8.05
N ILE A 206 -0.58 -5.29 -8.29
CA ILE A 206 -1.32 -4.12 -8.81
C ILE A 206 -1.81 -4.42 -10.22
N ILE A 207 -0.92 -4.83 -11.12
CA ILE A 207 -1.26 -5.18 -12.51
C ILE A 207 -2.31 -6.29 -12.55
N ARG A 208 -2.23 -7.28 -11.65
CA ARG A 208 -3.24 -8.35 -11.57
C ARG A 208 -4.63 -7.79 -11.21
N VAL A 209 -4.71 -6.87 -10.25
CA VAL A 209 -5.97 -6.24 -9.85
C VAL A 209 -6.50 -5.36 -10.98
N GLU A 210 -5.62 -4.59 -11.61
CA GLU A 210 -5.95 -3.77 -12.77
C GLU A 210 -6.53 -4.61 -13.92
N ARG A 211 -5.89 -5.72 -14.31
CA ARG A 211 -6.40 -6.63 -15.35
C ARG A 211 -7.75 -7.26 -15.01
N LYS A 212 -8.07 -7.45 -13.72
CA LYS A 212 -9.39 -7.91 -13.28
C LYS A 212 -10.43 -6.79 -13.41
N ASN A 213 -10.07 -5.57 -13.03
CA ASN A 213 -10.98 -4.43 -13.06
C ASN A 213 -11.19 -3.90 -14.49
N ASN A 214 -10.15 -3.96 -15.31
CA ASN A 214 -10.03 -3.32 -16.62
C ASN A 214 -9.85 -4.37 -17.71
N ALA A 215 -10.70 -5.40 -17.73
CA ALA A 215 -10.69 -6.46 -18.75
C ALA A 215 -11.10 -5.93 -20.14
N GLY A 216 -10.43 -4.89 -20.63
CA GLY A 216 -10.61 -4.24 -21.93
C GLY A 216 -11.91 -3.47 -22.09
N TRP A 217 -12.83 -3.50 -21.12
CA TRP A 217 -14.20 -3.02 -21.28
C TRP A 217 -14.33 -1.54 -21.62
N VAL A 218 -13.53 -0.70 -20.96
CA VAL A 218 -13.56 0.75 -21.19
C VAL A 218 -13.11 1.04 -22.62
N ASN A 219 -11.94 0.55 -23.01
CA ASN A 219 -11.38 0.72 -24.35
C ASN A 219 -12.29 0.13 -25.45
N LEU A 220 -12.96 -1.00 -25.15
CA LEU A 220 -13.85 -1.67 -26.11
C LEU A 220 -15.17 -0.90 -26.29
N ASN A 221 -15.68 -0.27 -25.23
CA ASN A 221 -16.80 0.67 -25.34
C ASN A 221 -16.42 1.95 -26.07
N GLU A 222 -15.26 2.54 -25.78
CA GLU A 222 -14.82 3.78 -26.44
C GLU A 222 -14.58 3.61 -27.93
N LYS A 223 -14.02 2.46 -28.34
CA LYS A 223 -13.68 2.21 -29.74
C LYS A 223 -14.83 1.68 -30.59
N TYR A 224 -15.76 0.91 -30.00
CA TYR A 224 -16.78 0.17 -30.75
C TYR A 224 -18.22 0.41 -30.27
N ASP A 225 -18.44 1.28 -29.27
CA ASP A 225 -19.74 1.61 -28.68
C ASP A 225 -20.62 0.38 -28.39
N VAL A 226 -20.04 -0.64 -27.75
CA VAL A 226 -20.72 -1.92 -27.52
C VAL A 226 -21.80 -1.87 -26.44
N LYS A 227 -22.09 -0.69 -25.87
CA LYS A 227 -23.12 -0.52 -24.83
C LYS A 227 -24.50 -0.96 -25.32
N GLY A 228 -24.80 -0.85 -26.61
CA GLY A 228 -26.07 -1.32 -27.18
C GLY A 228 -26.16 -2.84 -27.37
N ASN A 229 -25.05 -3.57 -27.30
CA ASN A 229 -25.04 -5.01 -27.63
C ASN A 229 -25.23 -5.87 -26.36
N PHE A 230 -26.43 -6.43 -26.21
CA PHE A 230 -26.80 -7.28 -25.08
C PHE A 230 -25.87 -8.48 -24.90
N TRP A 231 -25.46 -9.13 -26.00
CA TRP A 231 -24.58 -10.30 -25.94
C TRP A 231 -23.19 -9.94 -25.40
N ILE A 232 -22.60 -8.83 -25.87
CA ILE A 232 -21.29 -8.35 -25.41
C ILE A 232 -21.34 -7.95 -23.93
N GLN A 233 -22.42 -7.29 -23.50
CA GLN A 233 -22.62 -6.98 -22.08
C GLN A 233 -22.74 -8.26 -21.23
N ASN A 234 -23.50 -9.25 -21.69
CA ASN A 234 -23.66 -10.52 -20.99
C ASN A 234 -22.31 -11.28 -20.87
N MET A 235 -21.55 -11.35 -21.97
CA MET A 235 -20.21 -11.96 -21.98
C MET A 235 -19.26 -11.26 -21.00
N TYR A 236 -19.30 -9.93 -20.93
CA TYR A 236 -18.51 -9.18 -19.95
C TYR A 236 -18.96 -9.45 -18.51
N ASN A 237 -20.26 -9.54 -18.25
CA ASN A 237 -20.79 -9.86 -16.92
C ASN A 237 -20.34 -11.25 -16.45
N LEU A 238 -20.22 -12.21 -17.36
CA LEU A 238 -19.77 -13.58 -17.08
C LEU A 238 -18.24 -13.77 -17.12
N ARG A 239 -17.45 -12.70 -17.29
CA ARG A 239 -15.97 -12.76 -17.44
C ARG A 239 -15.23 -13.51 -16.34
N ALA A 240 -15.79 -13.60 -15.14
CA ALA A 240 -15.19 -14.36 -14.05
C ALA A 240 -15.04 -15.87 -14.36
N HIS A 241 -15.85 -16.40 -15.29
CA HIS A 241 -15.88 -17.83 -15.63
C HIS A 241 -14.96 -18.21 -16.80
N TRP A 242 -14.60 -17.25 -17.67
CA TRP A 242 -13.85 -17.54 -18.89
C TRP A 242 -12.57 -16.72 -19.05
N ALA A 243 -12.50 -15.52 -18.47
CA ALA A 243 -11.34 -14.66 -18.67
C ALA A 243 -10.16 -15.13 -17.81
N LYS A 244 -9.01 -15.36 -18.46
CA LYS A 244 -7.77 -15.86 -17.84
C LYS A 244 -7.33 -15.06 -16.60
N SER A 245 -7.61 -13.75 -16.54
CA SER A 245 -7.29 -12.91 -15.37
C SER A 245 -8.01 -13.36 -14.09
N PHE A 246 -9.19 -13.98 -14.22
CA PHE A 246 -10.01 -14.50 -13.12
C PHE A 246 -9.73 -15.97 -12.82
N LEU A 247 -9.27 -16.75 -13.79
CA LEU A 247 -9.03 -18.19 -13.68
C LEU A 247 -7.67 -18.60 -13.09
N ASN A 248 -6.80 -17.65 -12.76
CA ASN A 248 -5.43 -17.94 -12.28
C ASN A 248 -5.34 -18.73 -10.95
N ASP A 249 -6.40 -18.77 -10.16
CA ASP A 249 -6.46 -19.57 -8.91
C ASP A 249 -7.23 -20.89 -9.10
N THR A 250 -7.72 -21.17 -10.31
CA THR A 250 -8.49 -22.37 -10.64
C THR A 250 -7.55 -23.43 -11.22
N PHE A 251 -7.26 -24.45 -10.43
CA PHE A 251 -6.46 -25.59 -10.88
C PHE A 251 -7.33 -26.55 -11.70
N PHE A 252 -6.95 -26.77 -12.95
CA PHE A 252 -7.67 -27.64 -13.88
C PHE A 252 -6.82 -28.89 -14.16
N ALA A 253 -6.76 -29.82 -13.20
CA ALA A 253 -6.10 -31.11 -13.40
C ALA A 253 -6.82 -31.91 -14.49
N GLY A 254 -6.06 -32.59 -15.35
CA GLY A 254 -6.60 -33.50 -16.36
C GLY A 254 -7.12 -32.86 -17.65
N MET A 255 -7.22 -31.53 -17.74
CA MET A 255 -7.59 -30.85 -18.98
C MET A 255 -6.36 -30.51 -19.82
N THR A 256 -6.32 -31.01 -21.06
CA THR A 256 -5.41 -30.53 -22.11
C THR A 256 -5.73 -29.07 -22.44
N THR A 257 -4.80 -28.32 -23.03
CA THR A 257 -5.03 -26.92 -23.42
C THR A 257 -6.26 -26.73 -24.33
N SER A 258 -6.60 -27.72 -25.15
CA SER A 258 -7.80 -27.75 -26.00
C SER A 258 -9.09 -28.10 -25.24
N GLY A 259 -9.04 -29.06 -24.30
CA GLY A 259 -10.20 -29.39 -23.47
C GLY A 259 -10.67 -28.23 -22.58
N ARG A 260 -9.74 -27.31 -22.25
CA ARG A 260 -10.07 -26.05 -21.55
C ARG A 260 -10.89 -25.10 -22.40
N SER A 261 -10.60 -24.95 -23.70
CA SER A 261 -11.37 -24.06 -24.58
C SER A 261 -12.74 -24.64 -24.88
N GLU A 262 -12.82 -25.95 -25.17
CA GLU A 262 -14.08 -26.62 -25.52
C GLU A 262 -15.08 -26.65 -24.36
N SER A 263 -14.62 -26.93 -23.13
CA SER A 263 -15.44 -26.85 -21.92
C SER A 263 -15.94 -25.43 -21.63
N ILE A 264 -15.18 -24.41 -22.02
CA ILE A 264 -15.59 -23.01 -21.84
C ILE A 264 -16.65 -22.66 -22.88
N HIS A 265 -16.54 -23.16 -24.13
CA HIS A 265 -17.54 -22.92 -25.18
C HIS A 265 -18.92 -23.48 -24.84
N SER A 266 -19.02 -24.69 -24.28
CA SER A 266 -20.32 -25.29 -23.92
C SER A 266 -21.09 -24.55 -22.81
N PHE A 267 -20.45 -23.62 -22.10
CA PHE A 267 -21.11 -22.79 -21.09
C PHE A 267 -21.78 -21.54 -21.70
N PHE A 268 -21.43 -21.18 -22.95
CA PHE A 268 -21.93 -19.98 -23.64
C PHE A 268 -22.84 -20.28 -24.84
N ASP A 269 -23.03 -21.56 -25.18
CA ASP A 269 -24.07 -22.04 -26.11
C ASP A 269 -25.41 -22.24 -25.39
#